data_AF-A0A7W6QC90-F1
#
_entry.id   AF-A0A7W6QC90-F1
#
_cell.length_a   1.000
_cell.length_b   1.000
_cell.length_c   1.000
_cell.angle_alpha   90.00
_cell.angle_beta   90.00
_cell.angle_gamma   90.00
#
_symmetry.space_group_name_H-M   'P 1'
#
loop_
_entity.id
_entity.type
_entity.pdbx_description
1 polymer ?
#
loop_
_entity_poly.entity_id
_entity_poly.type
_entity_poly.pdbx_seq_one_letter_code
_entity_poly.pdbx_strand_id
1 'polypeptide(L)'
;MATAIAGFMALLAAKWTVTATRSAAAQNEALLKEQIAIQRDELAAIAGDQRPWIKVSMTVEGTTVDDGDGIRSILLKTTMANLGNRPATRAMCHLTRDQPTSAAVQQIMDAQKNFDNPSHASFGYTIFPGETYTESGTYPVMYRPNAGGLASVHFGGVAAYKSAHSDHWLFTPFSYVLSFTEEQVGAVSTYDMAQNIDNVSPPL
;
A
#
# COMPACT_ATOMS: atom_id res chain seq x y z
N MET A 1 31.06 -62.23 -41.53
CA MET A 1 31.85 -61.31 -40.67
C MET A 1 31.32 -59.88 -40.67
N ALA A 2 31.03 -59.27 -41.82
CA ALA A 2 30.58 -57.86 -41.90
C ALA A 2 29.30 -57.52 -41.10
N THR A 3 28.32 -58.42 -41.04
CA THR A 3 27.05 -58.24 -40.31
C THR A 3 27.20 -58.25 -38.78
N ALA A 4 28.12 -59.04 -38.24
CA ALA A 4 28.40 -59.08 -36.80
C ALA A 4 29.14 -57.82 -36.31
N ILE A 5 30.04 -57.30 -37.16
CA ILE A 5 30.77 -56.05 -36.90
C ILE A 5 29.81 -54.85 -36.93
N ALA A 6 28.87 -54.81 -37.89
CA ALA A 6 27.85 -53.77 -37.96
C ALA A 6 26.91 -53.79 -36.73
N GLY A 7 26.49 -54.99 -36.29
CA GLY A 7 25.67 -55.14 -35.07
C GLY A 7 26.39 -54.67 -33.80
N PHE A 8 27.69 -54.96 -33.67
CA PHE A 8 28.51 -54.51 -32.54
C PHE A 8 28.69 -52.98 -32.53
N MET A 9 28.94 -52.37 -33.69
CA MET A 9 29.08 -50.91 -33.82
C MET A 9 27.76 -50.17 -33.54
N ALA A 10 26.62 -50.73 -33.94
CA ALA A 10 25.30 -50.17 -33.61
C ALA A 10 25.02 -50.19 -32.09
N LEU A 11 25.45 -51.26 -31.40
CA LEU A 11 25.28 -51.42 -29.96
C LEU A 11 26.17 -50.45 -29.16
N LEU A 12 27.40 -50.20 -29.64
CA LEU A 12 28.29 -49.17 -29.10
C LEU A 12 27.72 -47.76 -29.28
N ALA A 13 27.21 -47.45 -30.48
CA ALA A 13 26.58 -46.15 -30.77
C ALA A 13 25.38 -45.92 -29.85
N ALA A 14 24.48 -46.91 -29.71
CA ALA A 14 23.33 -46.83 -28.82
C ALA A 14 23.75 -46.62 -27.35
N LYS A 15 24.79 -47.33 -26.88
CA LYS A 15 25.32 -47.15 -25.53
C LYS A 15 25.80 -45.71 -25.30
N TRP A 16 26.57 -45.16 -26.24
CA TRP A 16 27.06 -43.78 -26.18
C TRP A 16 25.92 -42.77 -26.15
N THR A 17 24.92 -42.92 -27.02
CA THR A 17 23.73 -42.07 -27.03
C THR A 17 23.02 -42.11 -25.68
N VAL A 18 22.78 -43.28 -25.10
CA VAL A 18 22.12 -43.40 -23.78
C VAL A 18 22.93 -42.71 -22.67
N THR A 19 24.26 -42.87 -22.65
CA THR A 19 25.11 -42.14 -21.69
C THR A 19 25.08 -40.64 -21.89
N ALA A 20 25.12 -40.16 -23.14
CA ALA A 20 25.06 -38.74 -23.46
C ALA A 20 23.71 -38.13 -23.04
N THR A 21 22.60 -38.81 -23.31
CA THR A 21 21.26 -38.37 -22.90
C THR A 21 21.11 -38.36 -21.38
N ARG A 22 21.66 -39.35 -20.66
CA ARG A 22 21.66 -39.34 -19.18
C ARG A 22 22.50 -38.21 -18.61
N SER A 23 23.66 -37.92 -19.20
CA SER A 23 24.49 -36.80 -18.77
C SER A 23 23.81 -35.45 -19.03
N ALA A 24 23.15 -35.30 -20.18
CA ALA A 24 22.38 -34.10 -20.49
C ALA A 24 21.17 -33.92 -19.56
N ALA A 25 20.47 -35.03 -19.22
CA ALA A 25 19.37 -35.00 -18.26
C ALA A 25 19.85 -34.57 -16.85
N ALA A 26 20.99 -35.08 -16.39
CA ALA A 26 21.57 -34.68 -15.10
C ALA A 26 22.00 -33.20 -15.09
N GLN A 27 22.56 -32.70 -16.18
CA GLN A 27 22.91 -31.28 -16.33
C GLN A 27 21.66 -30.39 -16.33
N ASN A 28 20.62 -30.77 -17.06
CA ASN A 28 19.35 -30.05 -17.07
C ASN A 28 18.67 -30.06 -15.70
N GLU A 29 18.71 -31.19 -14.98
CA GLU A 29 18.19 -31.28 -13.63
C GLU A 29 18.95 -30.36 -12.65
N ALA A 30 20.28 -30.30 -12.75
CA ALA A 30 21.09 -29.38 -11.95
C ALA A 30 20.74 -27.92 -12.25
N LEU A 31 20.63 -27.56 -13.53
CA LEU A 31 20.29 -26.20 -13.97
C LEU A 31 18.88 -25.79 -13.53
N LEU A 32 17.89 -26.71 -13.62
CA LEU A 32 16.54 -26.46 -13.13
C LEU A 32 16.50 -26.27 -11.60
N LYS A 33 17.27 -27.07 -10.85
CA LYS A 33 17.37 -26.91 -9.39
C LYS A 33 17.98 -25.57 -9.01
N GLU A 34 19.01 -25.13 -9.73
CA GLU A 34 19.64 -23.82 -9.54
C GLU A 34 18.67 -22.68 -9.85
N GLN A 35 17.93 -22.77 -10.97
CA GLN A 35 16.90 -21.78 -11.31
C GLN A 35 15.78 -21.71 -10.27
N ILE A 36 15.32 -22.85 -9.74
CA ILE A 36 14.31 -22.88 -8.68
C ILE A 36 14.83 -22.26 -7.38
N ALA A 37 16.10 -22.47 -7.05
CA ALA A 37 16.71 -21.84 -5.87
C ALA A 37 16.77 -20.31 -6.03
N ILE A 38 17.23 -19.82 -7.18
CA ILE A 38 17.25 -18.39 -7.50
C ILE A 38 15.84 -17.79 -7.44
N GLN A 39 14.84 -18.43 -8.06
CA GLN A 39 13.47 -17.94 -8.01
C GLN A 39 12.89 -17.93 -6.59
N ARG A 40 13.26 -18.90 -5.74
CA ARG A 40 12.83 -18.89 -4.33
C ARG A 40 13.47 -17.75 -3.55
N ASP A 41 14.74 -17.47 -3.80
CA ASP A 41 15.44 -16.35 -3.17
C ASP A 41 14.89 -15.00 -3.67
N GLU A 42 14.59 -14.88 -4.96
CA GLU A 42 13.93 -13.71 -5.54
C GLU A 42 12.52 -13.52 -4.97
N LEU A 43 11.72 -14.58 -4.86
CA LEU A 43 10.39 -14.51 -4.25
C LEU A 43 10.46 -14.17 -2.76
N ALA A 44 11.46 -14.66 -2.03
CA ALA A 44 11.69 -14.29 -0.64
C ALA A 44 12.13 -12.83 -0.50
N ALA A 45 12.96 -12.33 -1.42
CA ALA A 45 13.34 -10.92 -1.49
C ALA A 45 12.13 -10.01 -1.78
N ILE A 46 11.29 -10.40 -2.75
CA ILE A 46 10.05 -9.69 -3.10
C ILE A 46 9.04 -9.73 -1.93
N ALA A 47 8.90 -10.87 -1.24
CA ALA A 47 8.06 -10.98 -0.05
C ALA A 47 8.60 -10.14 1.13
N GLY A 48 9.91 -9.95 1.22
CA GLY A 48 10.57 -9.03 2.15
C GLY A 48 10.50 -7.56 1.74
N ASP A 49 10.25 -7.25 0.46
CA ASP A 49 10.04 -5.90 -0.07
C ASP A 49 8.56 -5.51 -0.16
N GLN A 50 7.76 -6.00 0.80
CA GLN A 50 6.39 -5.51 0.93
C GLN A 50 6.37 -4.08 1.46
N ARG A 51 5.63 -3.23 0.74
CA ARG A 51 5.31 -1.85 1.12
C ARG A 51 4.64 -1.78 2.51
N PRO A 52 4.79 -0.68 3.27
CA PRO A 52 3.99 -0.48 4.46
C PRO A 52 2.50 -0.52 4.10
N TRP A 53 1.72 -1.24 4.91
CA TRP A 53 0.27 -1.25 4.76
C TRP A 53 -0.34 -0.41 5.88
N ILE A 54 -0.69 0.83 5.55
CA ILE A 54 -1.36 1.72 6.50
C ILE A 54 -2.87 1.51 6.42
N LYS A 55 -3.45 1.02 7.53
CA LYS A 55 -4.89 1.06 7.78
C LYS A 55 -5.20 2.33 8.55
N VAL A 56 -6.10 3.15 8.01
CA VAL A 56 -6.59 4.35 8.70
C VAL A 56 -7.94 4.04 9.31
N SER A 57 -8.20 4.61 10.48
CA SER A 57 -9.48 4.56 11.18
C SER A 57 -9.78 5.95 11.74
N MET A 58 -11.06 6.34 11.71
CA MET A 58 -11.52 7.64 12.18
C MET A 58 -12.51 7.44 13.31
N THR A 59 -12.33 8.21 14.39
CA THR A 59 -13.34 8.34 15.45
C THR A 59 -13.99 9.70 15.32
N VAL A 60 -15.32 9.73 15.29
CA VAL A 60 -16.10 10.97 15.33
C VAL A 60 -16.30 11.35 16.79
N GLU A 61 -15.75 12.49 17.21
CA GLU A 61 -15.93 12.99 18.58
C GLU A 61 -17.19 13.85 18.74
N GLY A 62 -17.69 14.43 17.63
CA GLY A 62 -18.92 15.20 17.61
C GLY A 62 -18.97 16.16 16.42
N THR A 63 -19.98 17.02 16.40
CA THR A 63 -20.11 18.10 15.43
C THR A 63 -20.29 19.44 16.14
N THR A 64 -19.78 20.51 15.54
CA THR A 64 -20.00 21.87 16.02
C THR A 64 -20.62 22.73 14.92
N VAL A 65 -21.36 23.77 15.33
CA VAL A 65 -21.87 24.78 14.40
C VAL A 65 -20.76 25.79 14.15
N ASP A 66 -20.52 26.11 12.89
CA ASP A 66 -19.74 27.29 12.53
C ASP A 66 -20.69 28.33 11.93
N ASP A 67 -20.41 29.60 12.20
CA ASP A 67 -21.35 30.72 12.08
C ASP A 67 -22.12 30.80 10.73
N GLY A 68 -23.44 30.95 10.83
CA GLY A 68 -24.30 31.63 9.84
C GLY A 68 -24.69 30.92 8.53
N ASP A 69 -23.85 30.07 7.94
CA ASP A 69 -23.99 29.67 6.51
C ASP A 69 -24.45 28.21 6.27
N GLY A 70 -24.96 27.55 7.30
CA GLY A 70 -25.39 26.14 7.22
C GLY A 70 -24.23 25.15 6.99
N ILE A 71 -22.98 25.62 7.10
CA ILE A 71 -21.77 24.80 7.15
C ILE A 71 -21.56 24.38 8.60
N ARG A 72 -21.22 23.12 8.82
CA ARG A 72 -20.95 22.56 10.15
C ARG A 72 -19.54 21.99 10.17
N SER A 73 -18.95 21.86 11.34
CA SER A 73 -17.69 21.15 11.51
C SER A 73 -17.94 19.79 12.16
N ILE A 74 -17.27 18.75 11.69
CA ILE A 74 -17.19 17.44 12.34
C ILE A 74 -15.80 17.30 12.96
N LEU A 75 -15.74 16.91 14.22
CA LEU A 75 -14.50 16.69 14.95
C LEU A 75 -14.05 15.25 14.74
N LEU A 76 -12.97 15.08 13.99
CA LEU A 76 -12.42 13.76 13.65
C LEU A 76 -11.10 13.52 14.35
N LYS A 77 -10.93 12.31 14.86
CA LYS A 77 -9.68 11.82 15.42
C LYS A 77 -9.14 10.67 14.58
N THR A 78 -7.96 10.88 14.01
CA THR A 78 -7.29 9.92 13.14
C THR A 78 -6.51 8.90 13.95
N THR A 79 -6.63 7.63 13.57
CA THR A 79 -5.74 6.55 14.01
C THR A 79 -5.20 5.80 12.81
N MET A 80 -3.87 5.68 12.72
CA MET A 80 -3.15 4.97 11.66
C MET A 80 -2.46 3.75 12.25
N ALA A 81 -2.70 2.58 11.67
CA ALA A 81 -2.06 1.33 12.05
C ALA A 81 -1.23 0.77 10.89
N ASN A 82 0.01 0.38 11.16
CA ASN A 82 0.86 -0.24 10.16
C ASN A 82 0.75 -1.77 10.26
N LEU A 83 -0.01 -2.35 9.33
CA LEU A 83 -0.20 -3.79 9.20
C LEU A 83 0.86 -4.45 8.31
N GLY A 84 1.73 -3.64 7.69
CA GLY A 84 2.83 -4.13 6.87
C GLY A 84 4.01 -4.60 7.71
N ASN A 85 5.01 -5.14 7.03
CA ASN A 85 6.26 -5.63 7.62
C ASN A 85 7.40 -4.58 7.53
N ARG A 86 7.13 -3.37 7.05
CA ARG A 86 8.10 -2.27 6.96
C ARG A 86 7.65 -1.03 7.70
N PRO A 87 8.57 -0.26 8.31
CA PRO A 87 8.24 1.03 8.90
C PRO A 87 7.64 1.97 7.86
N ALA A 88 6.53 2.61 8.22
CA ALA A 88 5.99 3.74 7.48
C ALA A 88 6.58 5.02 8.08
N THR A 89 7.33 5.77 7.29
CA THR A 89 7.96 7.02 7.73
C THR A 89 7.14 8.20 7.21
N ARG A 90 7.02 9.26 8.00
CA ARG A 90 6.24 10.46 7.65
C ARG A 90 4.79 10.14 7.25
N ALA A 91 4.21 9.11 7.86
CA ALA A 91 2.81 8.79 7.68
C ALA A 91 1.95 9.95 8.18
N MET A 92 1.11 10.49 7.31
CA MET A 92 0.25 11.62 7.60
C MET A 92 -1.11 11.41 6.95
N CYS A 93 -2.17 11.78 7.67
CA CYS A 93 -3.52 11.85 7.14
C CYS A 93 -3.89 13.32 6.94
N HIS A 94 -4.22 13.68 5.71
CA HIS A 94 -4.80 14.97 5.37
C HIS A 94 -6.31 14.84 5.27
N LEU A 95 -7.01 15.66 6.06
CA LEU A 95 -8.44 15.80 6.01
C LEU A 95 -8.78 16.94 5.05
N THR A 96 -9.57 16.67 4.01
CA THR A 96 -9.94 17.70 3.02
C THR A 96 -11.45 17.88 2.99
N ARG A 97 -11.89 19.13 2.86
CA ARG A 97 -13.31 19.46 2.69
C ARG A 97 -13.85 18.96 1.35
N ASP A 98 -13.02 19.09 0.32
CA ASP A 98 -13.38 18.71 -1.05
C ASP A 98 -13.07 17.23 -1.27
N GLN A 99 -13.79 16.61 -2.23
CA GLN A 99 -13.40 15.31 -2.76
C GLN A 99 -11.92 15.37 -3.10
N PRO A 100 -11.09 14.39 -2.67
CA PRO A 100 -9.70 14.37 -3.03
C PRO A 100 -9.73 14.13 -4.53
N THR A 101 -9.43 15.15 -5.32
CA THR A 101 -9.19 14.94 -6.73
C THR A 101 -7.83 14.26 -6.85
N SER A 102 -7.58 13.59 -7.97
CA SER A 102 -6.25 13.08 -8.29
C SER A 102 -5.18 14.18 -8.18
N ALA A 103 -5.53 15.44 -8.48
CA ALA A 103 -4.67 16.60 -8.31
C ALA A 103 -4.37 16.94 -6.83
N ALA A 104 -5.34 16.84 -5.92
CA ALA A 104 -5.13 17.07 -4.49
C ALA A 104 -4.24 15.97 -3.87
N VAL A 105 -4.45 14.71 -4.26
CA VAL A 105 -3.58 13.59 -3.87
C VAL A 105 -2.18 13.80 -4.44
N GLN A 106 -2.06 14.24 -5.70
CA GLN A 106 -0.78 14.54 -6.33
C GLN A 106 -0.05 15.70 -5.65
N GLN A 107 -0.74 16.76 -5.21
CA GLN A 107 -0.16 17.85 -4.43
C GLN A 107 0.39 17.36 -3.09
N ILE A 108 -0.31 16.44 -2.41
CA ILE A 108 0.17 15.82 -1.17
C ILE A 108 1.42 14.98 -1.46
N MET A 109 1.39 14.18 -2.52
CA MET A 109 2.56 13.41 -2.97
C MET A 109 3.73 14.33 -3.33
N ASP A 110 3.50 15.45 -4.01
CA ASP A 110 4.53 16.41 -4.41
C ASP A 110 5.08 17.19 -3.21
N ALA A 111 4.24 17.54 -2.23
CA ALA A 111 4.67 18.12 -0.96
C ALA A 111 5.55 17.14 -0.16
N GLN A 112 5.24 15.85 -0.20
CA GLN A 112 6.03 14.80 0.45
C GLN A 112 7.33 14.45 -0.30
N LYS A 113 7.41 14.67 -1.62
CA LYS A 113 8.64 14.50 -2.41
C LYS A 113 9.74 15.51 -2.03
N ASN A 114 9.39 16.66 -1.45
CA ASN A 114 10.34 17.67 -0.98
C ASN A 114 10.99 17.23 0.35
N PHE A 115 11.83 16.20 0.29
CA PHE A 115 12.39 15.52 1.47
C PHE A 115 13.39 16.38 2.26
N ASP A 116 14.15 17.22 1.56
CA ASP A 116 15.27 18.03 2.09
C ASP A 116 14.83 19.37 2.70
N ASN A 117 13.60 19.82 2.43
CA ASN A 117 13.07 21.07 2.98
C ASN A 117 11.58 20.93 3.31
N PRO A 118 11.22 20.04 4.26
CA PRO A 118 9.83 19.84 4.62
C PRO A 118 9.28 21.13 5.22
N SER A 119 8.06 21.52 4.82
CA SER A 119 7.36 22.58 5.55
C SER A 119 7.16 22.11 6.99
N HIS A 120 7.42 22.98 7.97
CA HIS A 120 7.30 22.65 9.39
C HIS A 120 5.89 22.17 9.80
N ALA A 121 4.88 22.36 8.94
CA ALA A 121 3.52 21.87 9.13
C ALA A 121 3.31 20.39 8.77
N SER A 122 4.33 19.69 8.25
CA SER A 122 4.21 18.35 7.66
C SER A 122 5.16 17.31 8.27
N PHE A 123 5.40 17.36 9.58
CA PHE A 123 6.11 16.29 10.27
C PHE A 123 5.16 15.09 10.49
N GLY A 124 5.02 14.25 9.47
CA GLY A 124 4.34 12.97 9.62
C GLY A 124 5.06 12.05 10.61
N TYR A 125 4.39 11.00 11.07
CA TYR A 125 4.91 10.09 12.10
C TYR A 125 5.59 8.87 11.50
N THR A 126 6.56 8.31 12.24
CA THR A 126 7.08 6.97 11.92
C THR A 126 6.25 5.95 12.68
N ILE A 127 5.67 4.98 11.97
CA ILE A 127 4.86 3.90 12.53
C ILE A 127 5.54 2.58 12.16
N PHE A 128 6.08 1.87 13.15
CA PHE A 128 6.74 0.59 12.92
C PHE A 128 5.72 -0.53 12.63
N PRO A 129 6.15 -1.67 12.06
CA PRO A 129 5.29 -2.83 11.85
C PRO A 129 4.54 -3.24 13.12
N GLY A 130 3.21 -3.36 13.01
CA GLY A 130 2.33 -3.72 14.13
C GLY A 130 1.99 -2.56 15.08
N GLU A 131 2.60 -1.38 14.91
CA GLU A 131 2.26 -0.22 15.72
C GLU A 131 1.01 0.49 15.23
N THR A 132 0.37 1.19 16.18
CA THR A 132 -0.76 2.07 15.93
C THR A 132 -0.43 3.43 16.53
N TYR A 133 -0.67 4.48 15.73
CA TYR A 133 -0.52 5.86 16.14
C TYR A 133 -1.86 6.58 16.04
N THR A 134 -2.29 7.19 17.14
CA THR A 134 -3.47 8.05 17.18
C THR A 134 -3.02 9.49 17.35
N GLU A 135 -3.53 10.38 16.50
CA GLU A 135 -3.21 11.81 16.62
C GLU A 135 -3.70 12.37 17.95
N SER A 136 -2.91 13.23 18.57
CA SER A 136 -3.18 13.77 19.91
C SER A 136 -4.35 14.76 19.94
N GLY A 137 -4.72 15.31 18.79
CA GLY A 137 -5.80 16.30 18.65
C GLY A 137 -6.99 15.78 17.83
N THR A 138 -8.06 16.56 17.89
CA THR A 138 -9.20 16.46 16.97
C THR A 138 -9.10 17.51 15.90
N TYR A 139 -9.40 17.13 14.67
CA TYR A 139 -9.35 18.01 13.53
C TYR A 139 -10.77 18.35 13.10
N PRO A 140 -11.15 19.64 13.11
CA PRO A 140 -12.43 20.06 12.59
C PRO A 140 -12.41 19.97 11.07
N VAL A 141 -13.37 19.25 10.50
CA VAL A 141 -13.58 19.20 9.06
C VAL A 141 -14.93 19.78 8.73
N MET A 142 -14.92 20.75 7.82
CA MET A 142 -16.13 21.44 7.40
C MET A 142 -16.93 20.57 6.44
N TYR A 143 -18.23 20.46 6.67
CA TYR A 143 -19.16 19.75 5.80
C TYR A 143 -20.49 20.51 5.72
N ARG A 144 -21.30 20.15 4.72
CA ARG A 144 -22.66 20.66 4.57
C ARG A 144 -23.62 19.47 4.60
N PRO A 145 -24.52 19.36 5.59
CA PRO A 145 -25.49 18.28 5.61
C PRO A 145 -26.50 18.44 4.46
N ASN A 146 -26.86 17.32 3.83
CA ASN A 146 -27.93 17.25 2.85
C ASN A 146 -29.30 17.14 3.54
N ALA A 147 -30.38 17.18 2.75
CA ALA A 147 -31.73 16.90 3.24
C ALA A 147 -31.74 15.53 3.96
N GLY A 148 -32.12 15.53 5.25
CA GLY A 148 -32.08 14.35 6.11
C GLY A 148 -30.82 14.18 6.97
N GLY A 149 -29.91 15.17 7.01
CA GLY A 149 -28.74 15.15 7.91
C GLY A 149 -27.57 14.28 7.43
N LEU A 150 -27.69 13.71 6.22
CA LEU A 150 -26.63 12.92 5.59
C LEU A 150 -25.48 13.81 5.14
N ALA A 151 -24.25 13.40 5.44
CA ALA A 151 -23.05 14.09 5.02
C ALA A 151 -21.92 13.10 4.72
N SER A 152 -20.94 13.57 3.96
CA SER A 152 -19.72 12.82 3.69
C SER A 152 -18.51 13.73 3.78
N VAL A 153 -17.44 13.22 4.35
CA VAL A 153 -16.13 13.86 4.38
C VAL A 153 -15.12 12.93 3.72
N HIS A 154 -14.25 13.52 2.92
CA HIS A 154 -13.18 12.77 2.28
C HIS A 154 -11.86 13.05 2.95
N PHE A 155 -11.00 12.06 2.97
CA PHE A 155 -9.66 12.21 3.49
C PHE A 155 -8.72 11.23 2.81
N GLY A 156 -7.45 11.52 2.94
CA GLY A 156 -6.41 10.70 2.35
C GLY A 156 -5.06 11.14 2.85
N GLY A 157 -4.04 10.49 2.37
CA GLY A 157 -2.71 10.75 2.84
C GLY A 157 -1.73 9.84 2.15
N VAL A 158 -0.53 9.84 2.69
CA VAL A 158 0.56 9.08 2.11
C VAL A 158 1.51 8.67 3.23
N ALA A 159 2.06 7.47 3.06
CA ALA A 159 3.18 6.98 3.86
C ALA A 159 4.41 6.84 2.98
N ALA A 160 5.53 7.43 3.39
CA ALA A 160 6.80 7.24 2.73
C ALA A 160 7.52 6.01 3.30
N TYR A 161 8.30 5.33 2.46
CA TYR A 161 9.14 4.22 2.88
C TYR A 161 10.36 4.09 1.99
N LYS A 162 11.38 3.39 2.51
CA LYS A 162 12.57 3.04 1.73
C LYS A 162 12.45 1.58 1.31
N SER A 163 12.50 1.30 0.00
CA SER A 163 12.63 -0.07 -0.51
C SER A 163 14.06 -0.54 -0.34
N ALA A 164 14.26 -1.86 -0.25
CA ALA A 164 15.61 -2.43 -0.23
C ALA A 164 16.25 -2.40 -1.64
N HIS A 165 15.44 -2.18 -2.67
CA HIS A 165 15.83 -2.22 -4.08
C HIS A 165 15.83 -0.85 -4.75
N SER A 166 15.59 0.22 -3.99
CA SER A 166 15.60 1.60 -4.48
C SER A 166 16.27 2.52 -3.48
N ASP A 167 17.21 3.32 -3.96
CA ASP A 167 17.80 4.42 -3.19
C ASP A 167 16.84 5.60 -3.03
N HIS A 168 15.79 5.64 -3.85
CA HIS A 168 14.72 6.64 -3.76
C HIS A 168 13.65 6.24 -2.75
N TRP A 169 13.09 7.26 -2.10
CA TRP A 169 11.88 7.12 -1.29
C TRP A 169 10.70 6.75 -2.17
N LEU A 170 9.94 5.77 -1.71
CA LEU A 170 8.70 5.34 -2.30
C LEU A 170 7.52 5.80 -1.43
N PHE A 171 6.36 5.91 -2.04
CA PHE A 171 5.18 6.50 -1.41
C PHE A 171 3.97 5.58 -1.61
N THR A 172 3.24 5.33 -0.52
CA THR A 172 1.99 4.56 -0.54
C THR A 172 0.83 5.50 -0.22
N PRO A 173 0.06 5.97 -1.22
CA PRO A 173 -1.10 6.80 -0.99
C PRO A 173 -2.25 5.97 -0.43
N PHE A 174 -3.13 6.61 0.33
CA PHE A 174 -4.41 6.05 0.76
C PHE A 174 -5.49 7.11 0.70
N SER A 175 -6.74 6.71 0.47
CA SER A 175 -7.89 7.61 0.47
C SER A 175 -9.14 6.88 0.94
N TYR A 176 -9.98 7.60 1.66
CA TYR A 176 -11.21 7.09 2.27
C TYR A 176 -12.32 8.14 2.20
N VAL A 177 -13.54 7.66 2.32
CA VAL A 177 -14.75 8.46 2.48
C VAL A 177 -15.41 8.06 3.80
N LEU A 178 -15.65 9.02 4.66
CA LEU A 178 -16.49 8.86 5.85
C LEU A 178 -17.88 9.38 5.51
N SER A 179 -18.87 8.50 5.51
CA SER A 179 -20.28 8.85 5.35
C SER A 179 -20.95 8.77 6.71
N PHE A 180 -21.76 9.76 7.07
CA PHE A 180 -22.42 9.79 8.37
C PHE A 180 -23.78 10.48 8.32
N THR A 181 -24.61 10.19 9.32
CA THR A 181 -25.89 10.84 9.54
C THR A 181 -25.83 11.64 10.83
N GLU A 182 -26.07 12.94 10.72
CA GLU A 182 -26.22 13.82 11.87
C GLU A 182 -27.71 13.95 12.21
N GLU A 183 -28.11 13.44 13.39
CA GLU A 183 -29.49 13.55 13.87
C GLU A 183 -29.78 14.94 14.43
N GLN A 184 -28.81 15.48 15.16
CA GLN A 184 -28.81 16.81 15.75
C GLN A 184 -27.36 17.28 15.90
N VAL A 185 -27.16 18.59 15.98
CA VAL A 185 -25.83 19.17 16.26
C VAL A 185 -25.22 18.52 17.51
N GLY A 186 -23.98 18.07 17.40
CA GLY A 186 -23.24 17.36 18.44
C GLY A 186 -23.47 15.85 18.48
N ALA A 187 -24.40 15.29 17.69
CA ALA A 187 -24.72 13.86 17.71
C ALA A 187 -24.74 13.24 16.31
N VAL A 188 -23.79 12.32 16.09
CA VAL A 188 -23.73 11.45 14.90
C VAL A 188 -24.20 10.06 15.30
N SER A 189 -25.25 9.56 14.66
CA SER A 189 -25.89 8.29 15.04
C SER A 189 -25.25 7.08 14.38
N THR A 190 -24.80 7.24 13.15
CA THR A 190 -24.11 6.21 12.37
C THR A 190 -23.07 6.84 11.47
N TYR A 191 -21.91 6.20 11.38
CA TYR A 191 -20.92 6.51 10.35
C TYR A 191 -20.37 5.22 9.75
N ASP A 192 -20.02 5.29 8.48
CA ASP A 192 -19.36 4.24 7.73
C ASP A 192 -18.16 4.82 7.00
N MET A 193 -17.10 4.02 6.87
CA MET A 193 -15.85 4.43 6.26
C MET A 193 -15.46 3.45 5.16
N ALA A 194 -15.48 3.92 3.92
CA ALA A 194 -15.12 3.14 2.74
C ALA A 194 -13.80 3.64 2.14
N GLN A 195 -13.01 2.71 1.59
CA GLN A 195 -11.83 3.09 0.80
C GLN A 195 -12.28 3.78 -0.49
N ASN A 196 -11.68 4.92 -0.80
CA ASN A 196 -11.97 5.64 -2.03
C ASN A 196 -11.13 5.05 -3.17
N ILE A 197 -11.69 4.07 -3.88
CA ILE A 197 -11.00 3.27 -4.90
C ILE A 197 -10.60 4.11 -6.12
N ASP A 198 -11.30 5.22 -6.37
CA ASP A 198 -11.02 6.11 -7.51
C ASP A 198 -9.68 6.88 -7.38
N ASN A 199 -9.09 6.91 -6.17
CA ASN A 199 -7.87 7.65 -5.85
C ASN A 199 -6.67 6.77 -5.46
N VAL A 200 -6.83 5.45 -5.41
CA VAL A 200 -5.71 4.54 -5.16
C VAL A 200 -5.20 4.11 -6.52
N SER A 201 -4.03 4.64 -6.93
CA SER A 201 -3.36 4.15 -8.12
C SER A 201 -3.36 2.61 -8.11
N PRO A 202 -3.70 1.94 -9.23
CA PRO A 202 -3.65 0.50 -9.30
C PRO A 202 -2.26 0.01 -8.88
N PRO A 203 -2.17 -1.17 -8.25
CA PRO A 203 -0.87 -1.73 -7.89
C PRO A 203 -0.02 -1.83 -9.17
N LEU A 204 1.06 -1.04 -9.22
CA LEU A 204 2.19 -1.30 -10.09
C LEU A 204 2.84 -2.62 -9.68
#